data_AF-A0AAW9HXZ2-F1
#
_entry.id   AF-A0AAW9HXZ2-F1
#
_cell.length_a   1.000
_cell.length_b   1.000
_cell.length_c   1.000
_cell.angle_alpha   90.00
_cell.angle_beta   90.00
_cell.angle_gamma   90.00
#
_symmetry.space_group_name_H-M   'P 1'
#
loop_
_entity.id
_entity.type
_entity.pdbx_description
1 polymer ?
#
loop_
_entity_poly.entity_id
_entity_poly.type
_entity_poly.pdbx_seq_one_letter_code
_entity_poly.pdbx_strand_id
1 'polypeptide(L)'
;MKFGARKPSIKKSISARTTGRVTRSIKKSVNPTYGKKGMGWVNDPKKATYNKIYNKTSFGLGEVFEVIGSVFSIIGAIIAVIFYLIQAVFYLGVLGLIFYFIYSVFISF
;
A
#
# COMPACT_ATOMS: atom_id res chain seq x y z
N MET A 1 20.27 9.58 18.81
CA MET A 1 19.08 9.29 17.97
C MET A 1 19.53 8.44 16.79
N LYS A 2 18.69 7.54 16.27
CA LYS A 2 18.98 6.75 15.06
C LYS A 2 18.30 7.40 13.87
N PHE A 3 19.02 7.54 12.76
CA PHE A 3 18.46 7.93 11.47
C PHE A 3 18.29 6.69 10.59
N GLY A 4 17.20 6.62 9.83
CA GLY A 4 16.96 5.57 8.83
C GLY A 4 16.07 4.41 9.28
N ALA A 5 16.31 3.22 8.72
CA ALA A 5 15.38 2.10 8.83
C ALA A 5 15.21 1.58 10.27
N ARG A 6 13.94 1.43 10.69
CA ARG A 6 13.57 0.73 11.93
C ARG A 6 13.81 -0.76 11.75
N LYS A 7 14.38 -1.41 12.77
CA LYS A 7 14.53 -2.87 12.76
C LYS A 7 13.15 -3.51 12.97
N PRO A 8 12.60 -4.26 12.00
CA PRO A 8 11.37 -4.99 12.20
C PRO A 8 11.59 -6.11 13.22
N SER A 9 10.55 -6.44 13.99
CA SER A 9 10.59 -7.58 14.90
C SER A 9 9.25 -8.31 14.91
N ILE A 10 9.22 -9.48 14.27
CA ILE A 10 7.99 -10.27 14.04
C ILE A 10 7.37 -10.69 15.38
N LYS A 11 8.17 -11.23 16.29
CA LYS A 11 7.72 -11.64 17.64
C LYS A 11 7.04 -10.49 18.40
N LYS A 12 7.62 -9.29 18.38
CA LYS A 12 7.04 -8.11 19.05
C LYS A 12 5.77 -7.63 18.33
N SER A 13 5.74 -7.68 17.00
CA SER A 13 4.55 -7.33 16.22
C SER A 13 3.36 -8.24 16.56
N ILE A 14 3.58 -9.56 16.59
CA ILE A 14 2.54 -10.54 16.94
C ILE A 14 2.08 -10.35 18.39
N SER A 15 3.01 -10.26 19.35
CA SER A 15 2.66 -10.04 20.76
C SER A 15 1.90 -8.72 20.98
N ALA A 16 2.24 -7.66 20.25
CA ALA A 16 1.53 -6.38 20.33
C ALA A 16 0.08 -6.46 19.84
N ARG A 17 -0.22 -7.38 18.91
CA ARG A 17 -1.55 -7.64 18.35
C ARG A 17 -2.38 -8.60 19.20
N THR A 18 -1.75 -9.53 19.92
CA THR A 18 -2.42 -10.54 20.76
C THR A 18 -2.45 -10.12 22.24
N THR A 19 -1.49 -10.56 23.04
CA THR A 19 -1.45 -10.36 24.50
C THR A 19 -1.33 -8.88 24.90
N GLY A 20 -0.55 -8.12 24.14
CA GLY A 20 -0.39 -6.68 24.32
C GLY A 20 -1.69 -5.89 24.04
N ARG A 21 -2.57 -6.41 23.18
CA ARG A 21 -3.87 -5.78 22.92
C ARG A 21 -4.79 -5.94 24.12
N VAL A 22 -4.91 -7.16 24.64
CA VAL A 22 -5.75 -7.49 25.80
C VAL A 22 -5.34 -6.67 27.02
N THR A 23 -4.05 -6.62 27.34
CA THR A 23 -3.54 -5.87 28.49
C THR A 23 -3.78 -4.35 28.38
N ARG A 24 -3.69 -3.77 27.17
CA ARG A 24 -4.03 -2.35 26.95
C ARG A 24 -5.52 -2.07 27.14
N SER A 25 -6.39 -2.98 26.71
CA SER A 25 -7.84 -2.84 26.87
C SER A 25 -8.23 -2.78 28.35
N ILE A 26 -7.68 -3.68 29.17
CA ILE A 26 -7.91 -3.70 30.63
C ILE A 26 -7.37 -2.41 31.28
N LYS A 27 -6.17 -1.96 30.91
CA LYS A 27 -5.63 -0.70 31.46
C LYS A 27 -6.50 0.52 31.10
N LYS A 28 -7.09 0.51 29.90
CA LYS A 28 -7.99 1.57 29.45
C LYS A 28 -9.34 1.55 30.16
N SER A 29 -9.83 0.38 30.59
CA SER A 29 -11.08 0.28 31.36
C SER A 29 -10.90 0.71 32.82
N VAL A 30 -9.72 0.50 33.40
CA VAL A 30 -9.44 0.83 34.80
C VAL A 30 -8.96 2.28 34.97
N ASN A 31 -8.08 2.77 34.09
CA ASN A 31 -7.53 4.12 34.20
C ASN A 31 -8.14 5.06 33.13
N PRO A 32 -8.93 6.07 33.53
CA PRO A 32 -9.60 6.98 32.60
C PRO A 32 -8.63 7.86 31.79
N THR A 33 -7.40 8.06 32.29
CA THR A 33 -6.36 8.86 31.63
C THR A 33 -5.49 8.02 30.68
N TYR A 34 -5.56 6.69 30.72
CA TYR A 34 -4.70 5.83 29.91
C TYR A 34 -5.04 5.91 28.41
N GLY A 35 -4.02 6.16 27.59
CA GLY A 35 -4.17 6.24 26.12
C GLY A 35 -4.88 7.50 25.61
N LYS A 36 -5.13 8.51 26.46
CA LYS A 36 -5.65 9.81 26.04
C LYS A 36 -4.56 10.64 25.35
N LYS A 37 -4.96 11.44 24.36
CA LYS A 37 -4.05 12.34 23.62
C LYS A 37 -3.44 13.36 24.59
N GLY A 38 -2.14 13.61 24.49
CA GLY A 38 -1.43 14.59 25.34
C GLY A 38 -0.83 14.02 26.63
N MET A 39 -1.32 12.88 27.16
CA MET A 39 -0.83 12.31 28.42
C MET A 39 0.65 11.92 28.40
N GLY A 40 1.24 11.66 27.23
CA GLY A 40 2.68 11.42 27.12
C GLY A 40 3.52 12.64 27.49
N TRP A 41 3.05 13.85 27.19
CA TRP A 41 3.75 15.10 27.55
C TRP A 41 3.60 15.45 29.02
N VAL A 42 2.46 15.09 29.63
CA VAL A 42 2.20 15.30 31.05
C VAL A 42 3.02 14.33 31.91
N ASN A 43 3.07 13.05 31.52
CA ASN A 43 3.74 12.02 32.30
C ASN A 43 5.27 12.01 32.12
N ASP A 44 5.76 12.22 30.89
CA ASP A 44 7.19 12.21 30.58
C ASP A 44 7.49 13.07 29.33
N PRO A 45 7.67 14.40 29.50
CA PRO A 45 7.89 15.30 28.38
C PRO A 45 9.18 14.97 27.63
N LYS A 46 10.26 14.59 28.32
CA LYS A 46 11.56 14.28 27.70
C LYS A 46 11.44 13.11 26.72
N LYS A 47 10.74 12.04 27.13
CA LYS A 47 10.49 10.88 26.27
C LYS A 47 9.53 11.19 25.13
N ALA A 48 8.54 12.05 25.36
CA ALA A 48 7.62 12.50 24.31
C ALA A 48 8.38 13.24 23.19
N THR A 49 9.29 14.14 23.54
CA THR A 49 10.13 14.86 22.55
C THR A 49 11.03 13.90 21.78
N TYR A 50 11.69 12.98 22.48
CA TYR A 50 12.57 11.99 21.85
C TYR A 50 11.81 11.11 20.84
N ASN A 51 10.66 10.57 21.24
CA ASN A 51 9.83 9.73 20.36
C ASN A 51 9.31 10.50 19.15
N LYS A 52 8.97 11.79 19.31
CA LYS A 52 8.54 12.65 18.20
C LYS A 52 9.65 12.81 17.16
N ILE A 53 10.87 13.07 17.60
CA ILE A 53 12.02 13.21 16.69
C ILE A 53 12.37 11.86 16.07
N TYR A 54 12.47 10.78 16.87
CA TYR A 54 12.72 9.43 16.38
C TYR A 54 11.71 9.00 15.31
N ASN A 55 10.41 9.29 15.49
CA ASN A 55 9.39 8.93 14.52
C ASN A 55 9.48 9.73 13.21
N LYS A 56 10.01 10.96 13.25
CA LYS A 56 10.27 11.76 12.05
C LYS A 56 11.54 11.35 11.31
N THR A 57 12.57 10.91 12.04
CA THR A 57 13.90 10.61 11.48
C THR A 57 14.11 9.14 11.11
N SER A 58 13.11 8.29 11.35
CA SER A 58 13.16 6.87 11.00
C SER A 58 11.98 6.47 10.13
N PHE A 59 12.22 5.55 9.20
CA PHE A 59 11.21 5.00 8.30
C PHE A 59 10.99 3.51 8.57
N GLY A 60 9.76 3.06 8.32
CA GLY A 60 9.36 1.66 8.49
C GLY A 60 9.38 0.88 7.16
N LEU A 61 9.42 -0.46 7.24
CA LEU A 61 9.25 -1.29 6.05
C LEU A 61 7.89 -1.07 5.36
N GLY A 62 6.83 -0.80 6.12
CA GLY A 62 5.50 -0.54 5.55
C GLY A 62 5.47 0.65 4.60
N GLU A 63 6.15 1.74 4.96
CA GLU A 63 6.27 2.95 4.11
C GLU A 63 7.02 2.62 2.80
N VAL A 64 8.04 1.76 2.86
CA VAL A 64 8.79 1.31 1.68
C VAL A 64 7.92 0.42 0.78
N PHE A 65 7.17 -0.53 1.37
CA PHE A 65 6.26 -1.39 0.60
C PHE A 65 5.12 -0.64 -0.05
N GLU A 66 4.62 0.44 0.57
CA GLU A 66 3.57 1.29 0.00
C GLU A 66 4.04 2.03 -1.25
N VAL A 67 5.24 2.62 -1.20
CA VAL A 67 5.87 3.26 -2.36
C VAL A 67 6.16 2.25 -3.47
N ILE A 68 6.67 1.07 -3.12
CA ILE A 68 6.94 0.01 -4.09
C ILE A 68 5.62 -0.48 -4.73
N GLY A 69 4.59 -0.70 -3.92
CA GLY A 69 3.27 -1.15 -4.37
C GLY A 69 2.60 -0.15 -5.32
N SER A 70 2.72 1.14 -5.07
CA SER A 70 2.17 2.17 -5.96
C SER A 70 2.87 2.19 -7.32
N VAL A 71 4.20 2.06 -7.34
CA VAL A 71 4.98 1.96 -8.60
C VAL A 71 4.57 0.73 -9.40
N PHE A 72 4.47 -0.44 -8.78
CA PHE A 72 4.02 -1.66 -9.46
C PHE A 72 2.59 -1.55 -9.99
N SER A 73 1.69 -0.88 -9.25
CA SER A 73 0.31 -0.65 -9.69
C SER A 73 0.24 0.20 -10.96
N ILE A 74 1.04 1.28 -11.03
CA ILE A 74 1.10 2.15 -12.22
C ILE A 74 1.63 1.37 -13.42
N ILE A 75 2.70 0.60 -13.23
CA ILE A 75 3.28 -0.24 -14.30
C ILE A 75 2.25 -1.25 -14.79
N GLY A 76 1.55 -1.93 -13.88
CA GLY A 76 0.49 -2.87 -14.24
C GLY A 76 -0.65 -2.23 -15.04
N ALA A 77 -1.06 -1.01 -14.67
CA ALA A 77 -2.08 -0.27 -15.41
C ALA A 77 -1.62 0.08 -16.84
N ILE A 78 -0.36 0.53 -17.01
CA ILE A 78 0.20 0.85 -18.33
C ILE A 78 0.25 -0.41 -19.21
N ILE A 79 0.72 -1.54 -18.66
CA ILE A 79 0.78 -2.81 -19.38
C ILE A 79 -0.61 -3.25 -19.83
N ALA A 80 -1.61 -3.15 -18.94
CA ALA A 80 -2.99 -3.51 -19.27
C ALA A 80 -3.53 -2.65 -20.42
N VAL A 81 -3.30 -1.34 -20.40
CA VAL A 81 -3.73 -0.44 -21.49
C VAL A 81 -3.07 -0.81 -22.81
N ILE A 82 -1.76 -1.05 -22.82
CA ILE A 82 -1.04 -1.47 -24.02
C ILE A 82 -1.61 -2.77 -24.59
N PHE A 83 -1.89 -3.74 -23.71
CA PHE A 83 -2.47 -5.03 -24.12
C PHE A 83 -3.85 -4.85 -24.77
N TYR A 84 -4.73 -4.04 -24.18
CA TYR A 84 -6.04 -3.74 -24.77
C TYR A 84 -5.93 -3.02 -26.12
N LEU A 85 -4.98 -2.10 -26.28
CA LEU A 85 -4.75 -1.41 -27.55
C LEU A 85 -4.28 -2.38 -28.66
N ILE A 86 -3.33 -3.26 -28.35
CA ILE A 86 -2.87 -4.30 -29.28
C ILE A 86 -4.04 -5.21 -29.69
N GLN A 87 -4.84 -5.64 -28.71
CA GLN A 87 -6.00 -6.47 -28.95
C GLN A 87 -7.04 -5.79 -29.85
N ALA A 88 -7.28 -4.49 -29.65
CA ALA A 88 -8.20 -3.71 -30.47
C ALA A 88 -7.73 -3.60 -31.93
N VAL A 89 -6.43 -3.32 -32.14
CA VAL A 89 -5.84 -3.26 -33.49
C VAL A 89 -5.94 -4.61 -34.19
N PHE A 90 -5.67 -5.71 -33.47
CA PHE A 90 -5.80 -7.06 -34.01
C PHE A 90 -7.23 -7.35 -34.48
N TYR A 91 -8.24 -7.03 -33.66
CA TYR A 91 -9.63 -7.24 -34.04
C TYR A 91 -10.08 -6.39 -35.23
N LEU A 92 -9.63 -5.13 -35.32
CA LEU A 92 -9.91 -4.29 -36.49
C LEU A 92 -9.30 -4.85 -37.78
N GLY A 93 -8.08 -5.40 -37.71
CA GLY A 93 -7.43 -6.05 -38.85
C GLY A 93 -8.19 -7.29 -39.33
N VAL A 94 -8.62 -8.14 -38.41
CA VAL A 94 -9.45 -9.32 -38.73
C VAL A 94 -10.78 -8.90 -39.35
N LEU A 95 -11.44 -7.87 -38.79
CA LEU A 95 -12.69 -7.34 -39.32
C LEU A 95 -12.54 -6.82 -40.76
N GLY A 96 -11.47 -6.07 -41.04
CA GLY A 96 -11.17 -5.56 -42.38
C GLY A 96 -10.95 -6.69 -43.40
N LEU A 97 -10.26 -7.76 -43.01
CA LEU A 97 -10.09 -8.95 -43.86
C LEU A 97 -11.43 -9.64 -44.16
N ILE A 98 -12.30 -9.77 -43.16
CA ILE A 98 -13.63 -10.34 -43.34
C ILE A 98 -14.45 -9.50 -44.34
N PHE A 99 -14.47 -8.17 -44.18
CA PHE A 99 -15.17 -7.30 -45.12
C PHE A 99 -14.60 -7.36 -46.54
N TYR A 100 -13.28 -7.40 -46.68
CA TYR A 100 -12.62 -7.55 -47.97
C TYR A 100 -13.01 -8.86 -48.66
N PHE A 101 -13.04 -9.97 -47.91
CA PHE A 101 -13.45 -11.27 -48.43
C PHE A 101 -14.93 -11.28 -48.86
N ILE A 102 -15.82 -10.67 -48.08
CA ILE A 102 -17.24 -10.54 -48.45
C ILE A 102 -17.39 -9.73 -49.74
N TYR A 103 -16.71 -8.58 -49.84
CA TYR A 103 -16.77 -7.72 -51.01
C TYR A 103 -16.23 -8.41 -52.27
N SER A 104 -15.11 -9.14 -52.17
CA SER A 104 -14.51 -9.84 -53.32
C SER A 104 -15.37 -11.00 -53.82
N VAL A 105 -16.02 -11.74 -52.92
CA VAL A 105 -16.98 -12.80 -53.28
C VAL A 105 -18.20 -12.20 -53.96
N PHE A 106 -18.72 -11.08 -53.46
CA PHE A 106 -19.92 -10.44 -54.02
C PHE A 106 -19.69 -9.84 -55.40
N ILE A 107 -18.48 -9.36 -55.70
CA ILE A 107 -18.12 -8.83 -57.04
C ILE A 107 -17.85 -9.94 -58.07
N SER A 108 -17.58 -11.15 -57.60
CA SER A 108 -17.31 -12.32 -58.44
C SER A 108 -18.57 -13.09 -58.84
N PHE A 109 -19.73 -12.69 -58.33
CA PHE A 109 -21.07 -13.17 -58.71
C PHE A 109 -21.75 -12.15 -59.62
#